data_AF-A0AAI8HP42-F1
#
_entry.id   AF-A0AAI8HP42-F1
#
_cell.length_a   1.000
_cell.length_b   1.000
_cell.length_c   1.000
_cell.angle_alpha   90.00
_cell.angle_beta   90.00
_cell.angle_gamma   90.00
#
_symmetry.space_group_name_H-M   'P 1'
#
loop_
_entity.id
_entity.type
_entity.pdbx_description
1 polymer ?
#
loop_
_entity_poly.entity_id
_entity_poly.type
_entity_poly.pdbx_seq_one_letter_code
_entity_poly.pdbx_strand_id
1 'polypeptide(L)'
;MKLEEIRQRADAATEGPWRIGKQSPNGLNNIGTIGGLLTAQTTNEDDAKYIAHARQDIPWLISEIDRLNSGIDSVLYDLRNEDITNPHVVEQITENLVAVLNGK
;
A
#
# COMPACT_ATOMS: atom_id res chain seq x y z
N MET A 1 5.77 -10.35 -11.74
CA MET A 1 4.91 -9.16 -12.03
C MET A 1 5.48 -7.97 -11.27
N LYS A 2 5.27 -6.74 -11.77
CA LYS A 2 5.83 -5.52 -11.16
C LYS A 2 5.44 -5.33 -9.68
N LEU A 3 4.21 -5.68 -9.30
CA LEU A 3 3.73 -5.57 -7.90
C LEU A 3 4.54 -6.46 -6.95
N GLU A 4 4.82 -7.69 -7.35
CA GLU A 4 5.61 -8.63 -6.54
C GLU A 4 7.05 -8.15 -6.37
N GLU A 5 7.65 -7.56 -7.40
CA GLU A 5 8.97 -6.95 -7.28
C GLU A 5 8.97 -5.74 -6.31
N ILE A 6 7.88 -4.97 -6.26
CA ILE A 6 7.72 -3.86 -5.30
C ILE A 6 7.61 -4.42 -3.89
N ARG A 7 6.79 -5.47 -3.68
CA ARG A 7 6.65 -6.16 -2.40
C ARG A 7 7.99 -6.67 -1.87
N GLN A 8 8.75 -7.37 -2.71
CA GLN A 8 10.08 -7.87 -2.35
C GLN A 8 11.05 -6.76 -1.95
N ARG A 9 11.05 -5.61 -2.64
CA ARG A 9 11.88 -4.46 -2.25
C ARG A 9 11.42 -3.83 -0.92
N ALA A 10 10.11 -3.77 -0.68
CA ALA A 10 9.55 -3.24 0.57
C ALA A 10 9.87 -4.15 1.77
N ASP A 11 9.81 -5.47 1.58
CA ASP A 11 10.11 -6.47 2.60
C ASP A 11 11.60 -6.57 2.90
N ALA A 12 12.46 -6.41 1.88
CA ALA A 12 13.91 -6.40 2.05
C ALA A 12 14.46 -5.12 2.71
N ALA A 13 13.68 -4.04 2.71
CA ALA A 13 14.07 -2.78 3.36
C ALA A 13 13.99 -2.90 4.88
N THR A 14 14.79 -2.09 5.59
CA THR A 14 14.82 -2.02 7.05
C THR A 14 13.40 -1.97 7.64
N GLU A 15 13.15 -2.76 8.70
CA GLU A 15 11.87 -2.74 9.38
C GLU A 15 11.50 -1.34 9.90
N GLY A 16 10.21 -1.03 9.90
CA GLY A 16 9.66 0.26 10.31
C GLY A 16 9.06 0.24 11.71
N PRO A 17 8.41 1.34 12.15
CA PRO A 17 8.24 2.59 11.40
C PRO A 17 9.56 3.36 11.32
N TRP A 18 9.79 4.02 10.18
CA TRP A 18 10.88 4.98 10.06
C TRP A 18 10.40 6.36 10.53
N ARG A 19 11.32 7.13 11.09
CA ARG A 19 11.04 8.48 11.61
C ARG A 19 12.20 9.41 11.32
N ILE A 20 11.90 10.69 11.25
CA ILE A 20 12.93 11.73 11.26
C ILE A 20 13.49 11.81 12.68
N GLY A 21 14.78 11.52 12.81
CA GLY A 21 15.52 11.58 14.07
C GLY A 21 16.23 12.90 14.28
N LYS A 22 17.15 12.93 15.24
CA LYS A 22 18.03 14.08 15.48
C LYS A 22 18.84 14.37 14.21
N GLN A 23 18.93 15.65 13.83
CA GLN A 23 19.81 16.07 12.73
C GLN A 23 21.28 15.75 13.02
N SER A 24 22.00 15.42 11.96
CA SER A 24 23.44 15.24 12.00
C SER A 24 24.15 16.58 12.28
N PRO A 25 25.40 16.58 12.79
CA PRO A 25 26.15 17.81 13.02
C PRO A 25 26.35 18.70 11.79
N ASN A 26 26.23 18.13 10.59
CA ASN A 26 26.25 18.83 9.31
C ASN A 26 24.88 19.40 8.88
N GLY A 27 23.87 19.35 9.76
CA GLY A 27 22.53 19.88 9.52
C GLY A 27 21.59 18.98 8.71
N LEU A 28 22.01 17.76 8.37
CA LEU A 28 21.19 16.87 7.54
C LEU A 28 20.12 16.13 8.36
N ASN A 29 18.95 15.93 7.73
CA ASN A 29 17.83 15.20 8.31
C ASN A 29 18.11 13.69 8.24
N ASN A 30 18.09 13.03 9.39
CA ASN A 30 18.29 11.59 9.51
C ASN A 30 16.94 10.87 9.54
N ILE A 31 16.79 9.82 8.73
CA ILE A 31 15.63 8.95 8.73
C ILE A 31 16.08 7.57 9.18
N GLY A 32 15.39 7.00 10.15
CA GLY A 32 15.79 5.72 10.73
C GLY A 32 14.75 5.13 11.67
N THR A 33 15.11 4.03 12.34
CA THR A 33 14.22 3.34 13.27
C THR A 33 14.36 3.88 14.70
N ILE A 34 13.40 3.54 15.55
CA ILE A 34 13.52 3.70 17.00
C ILE A 34 14.73 2.87 17.46
N GLY A 35 15.70 3.50 18.12
CA GLY A 35 16.97 2.88 18.50
C GLY A 35 18.18 3.39 17.69
N GLY A 36 17.95 4.23 16.68
CA GLY A 36 19.01 5.03 16.05
C GLY A 36 19.73 4.39 14.88
N LEU A 37 19.16 3.33 14.27
CA LEU A 37 19.69 2.81 13.01
C LEU A 37 19.34 3.78 11.87
N LEU A 38 20.37 4.34 11.23
CA LEU A 38 20.23 5.25 10.09
C LEU A 38 19.88 4.46 8.81
N THR A 39 18.75 4.80 8.20
CA THR A 39 18.28 4.21 6.92
C THR A 39 18.55 5.15 5.75
N ALA A 40 18.34 6.46 5.94
CA ALA A 40 18.55 7.46 4.91
C ALA A 40 18.90 8.83 5.53
N GLN A 41 19.46 9.71 4.71
CA GLN A 41 19.77 11.09 5.09
C GLN A 41 19.52 12.01 3.89
N THR A 42 18.93 13.18 4.14
CA THR A 42 18.67 14.19 3.09
C THR A 42 18.80 15.61 3.64
N THR A 43 19.00 16.57 2.74
CA THR A 43 19.05 18.01 3.03
C THR A 43 17.66 18.62 3.16
N ASN A 44 16.65 18.06 2.48
CA ASN A 44 15.29 18.61 2.43
C ASN A 44 14.39 17.92 3.47
N GLU A 45 13.60 18.69 4.22
CA GLU A 45 12.74 18.15 5.27
C GLU A 45 11.52 17.38 4.70
N ASP A 46 10.96 17.84 3.58
CA ASP A 46 9.81 17.19 2.94
C ASP A 46 10.20 15.87 2.29
N ASP A 47 11.40 15.78 1.70
CA ASP A 47 11.98 14.51 1.26
C ASP A 47 12.14 13.55 2.45
N ALA A 48 12.59 14.05 3.61
CA ALA A 48 12.76 13.24 4.81
C ALA A 48 11.41 12.70 5.30
N LYS A 49 10.35 13.52 5.27
CA LYS A 49 8.99 13.12 5.62
C LYS A 49 8.49 12.05 4.66
N TYR A 50 8.64 12.26 3.35
CA TYR A 50 8.24 11.30 2.33
C TYR A 50 8.93 9.95 2.51
N ILE A 51 10.26 9.95 2.67
CA ILE A 51 11.04 8.71 2.89
C ILE A 51 10.62 8.01 4.18
N ALA A 52 10.41 8.74 5.27
CA ALA A 52 9.98 8.16 6.54
C ALA A 52 8.62 7.45 6.43
N HIS A 53 7.65 8.09 5.75
CA HIS A 53 6.32 7.53 5.54
C HIS A 53 6.29 6.38 4.53
N ALA A 54 7.20 6.37 3.54
CA ALA A 54 7.25 5.33 2.52
C ALA A 54 7.28 3.90 3.09
N ARG A 55 7.91 3.67 4.25
CA ARG A 55 7.95 2.33 4.86
C ARG A 55 6.59 1.81 5.29
N GLN A 56 5.64 2.70 5.59
CA GLN A 56 4.27 2.35 5.99
C GLN A 56 3.30 2.46 4.81
N ASP A 57 3.45 3.53 4.00
CA ASP A 57 2.57 3.81 2.87
C ASP A 57 2.69 2.73 1.79
N ILE A 58 3.89 2.27 1.46
CA ILE A 58 4.09 1.27 0.41
C ILE A 58 3.43 -0.07 0.78
N PRO A 59 3.65 -0.68 1.97
CA PRO A 59 2.92 -1.87 2.37
C PRO A 59 1.41 -1.69 2.40
N TRP A 60 0.92 -0.53 2.86
CA TRP A 60 -0.51 -0.23 2.87
C TRP A 60 -1.08 -0.21 1.45
N LEU A 61 -0.42 0.49 0.51
CA LEU A 61 -0.81 0.54 -0.90
C LEU A 61 -0.81 -0.84 -1.57
N ILE A 62 0.19 -1.68 -1.27
CA ILE A 62 0.25 -3.06 -1.78
C ILE A 62 -0.95 -3.86 -1.26
N SER A 63 -1.24 -3.77 0.06
CA SER A 63 -2.39 -4.43 0.66
C SER A 63 -3.70 -3.96 0.04
N GLU A 64 -3.82 -2.68 -0.30
CA GLU A 64 -5.02 -2.14 -0.94
C GLU A 64 -5.17 -2.64 -2.39
N ILE A 65 -4.07 -2.78 -3.12
CA ILE A 65 -4.08 -3.41 -4.46
C ILE A 65 -4.49 -4.88 -4.36
N ASP A 66 -3.97 -5.63 -3.38
CA ASP A 66 -4.35 -7.04 -3.17
C ASP A 66 -5.84 -7.17 -2.84
N ARG A 67 -6.38 -6.27 -1.99
CA ARG A 67 -7.81 -6.20 -1.66
C ARG A 67 -8.65 -5.94 -2.91
N LEU A 68 -8.28 -4.94 -3.72
CA LEU A 68 -8.97 -4.60 -4.95
C LEU A 68 -8.96 -5.76 -5.95
N ASN A 69 -7.79 -6.37 -6.19
CA ASN A 69 -7.69 -7.51 -7.10
C ASN A 69 -8.55 -8.68 -6.64
N SER A 70 -8.51 -9.02 -5.35
CA SER A 70 -9.32 -10.11 -4.80
C SER A 70 -10.82 -9.84 -4.94
N GLY A 71 -11.26 -8.60 -4.68
CA GLY A 71 -12.65 -8.20 -4.85
C GLY A 71 -13.10 -8.23 -6.32
N ILE A 72 -12.27 -7.75 -7.24
CA ILE A 72 -12.54 -7.80 -8.67
C ILE A 72 -12.63 -9.25 -9.16
N ASP A 73 -11.71 -10.12 -8.73
CA ASP A 73 -11.73 -11.54 -9.07
C ASP A 73 -13.02 -12.23 -8.59
N SER A 74 -13.51 -11.88 -7.40
CA SER A 74 -14.80 -12.35 -6.89
C SER A 74 -15.97 -11.91 -7.77
N VAL A 75 -16.03 -10.63 -8.13
CA VAL A 75 -17.10 -10.11 -9.01
C VAL A 75 -17.05 -10.77 -10.39
N LEU A 76 -15.85 -10.96 -10.94
CA LEU A 76 -15.66 -11.66 -12.21
C LEU A 76 -16.07 -13.14 -12.14
N TYR A 77 -15.87 -13.78 -10.99
CA TYR A 77 -16.35 -15.12 -10.75
C TYR A 77 -17.88 -15.16 -10.79
N ASP A 78 -18.55 -14.27 -10.05
CA ASP A 78 -20.02 -14.22 -10.03
C ASP A 78 -20.59 -13.96 -11.42
N LEU A 79 -20.03 -12.99 -12.17
CA LEU A 79 -20.44 -12.69 -13.55
C LEU A 79 -20.35 -13.89 -14.51
N ARG A 80 -19.43 -14.83 -14.26
CA ARG A 80 -19.21 -16.00 -15.12
C ARG A 80 -20.06 -17.20 -14.72
N ASN A 81 -20.49 -17.27 -13.46
CA ASN A 81 -21.09 -18.46 -12.88
C ASN A 81 -22.56 -18.28 -12.45
N GLU A 82 -23.02 -17.04 -12.33
CA GLU A 82 -24.40 -16.73 -11.94
C GLU A 82 -25.31 -16.44 -13.15
N ASP A 83 -26.63 -16.52 -12.95
CA ASP A 83 -27.62 -16.20 -13.98
C ASP A 83 -27.74 -14.68 -14.21
N ILE A 84 -26.92 -14.16 -15.11
CA ILE A 84 -26.92 -12.74 -15.49
C ILE A 84 -28.16 -12.31 -16.28
N THR A 85 -29.09 -13.21 -16.61
CA THR A 85 -30.38 -12.82 -17.19
C THR A 85 -31.39 -12.41 -16.11
N ASN A 86 -31.15 -12.78 -14.85
CA ASN A 86 -31.93 -12.35 -13.71
C ASN A 86 -31.49 -10.94 -13.24
N PRO A 87 -32.36 -9.91 -13.32
CA PRO A 87 -31.99 -8.55 -12.93
C PRO A 87 -31.52 -8.41 -11.47
N HIS A 88 -32.04 -9.24 -10.56
CA HIS A 88 -31.66 -9.17 -9.13
C HIS A 88 -30.22 -9.66 -8.92
N VAL A 89 -29.79 -10.67 -9.69
CA VAL A 89 -28.41 -11.18 -9.66
C VAL A 89 -27.45 -10.09 -10.16
N VAL A 90 -27.80 -9.43 -11.27
CA VAL A 90 -27.00 -8.35 -11.83
C VAL A 90 -26.89 -7.17 -10.88
N GLU A 91 -27.99 -6.80 -10.21
CA GLU A 91 -28.00 -5.76 -9.17
C GLU A 91 -27.05 -6.12 -8.02
N GLN A 92 -27.13 -7.33 -7.48
CA GLN A 92 -26.25 -7.79 -6.40
C GLN A 92 -24.77 -7.77 -6.79
N ILE A 93 -24.43 -8.25 -7.99
CA ILE A 93 -23.06 -8.22 -8.52
C ILE A 93 -22.56 -6.76 -8.65
N THR A 94 -23.45 -5.86 -9.09
CA THR A 94 -23.13 -4.43 -9.21
C THR A 94 -22.88 -3.80 -7.84
N GLU A 95 -23.71 -4.11 -6.84
CA GLU A 95 -23.50 -3.66 -5.46
C GLU A 95 -22.19 -4.17 -4.87
N ASN A 96 -21.85 -5.45 -5.10
CA ASN A 96 -20.58 -6.04 -4.66
C ASN A 96 -19.39 -5.32 -5.30
N LEU A 97 -19.45 -5.01 -6.60
CA LEU A 97 -18.41 -4.23 -7.27
C LEU A 97 -18.28 -2.82 -6.66
N VAL A 98 -19.41 -2.15 -6.40
CA VAL A 98 -19.42 -0.83 -5.75
C VAL A 98 -18.79 -0.89 -4.36
N ALA A 99 -19.04 -1.95 -3.57
CA ALA A 99 -18.40 -2.15 -2.27
C ALA A 99 -16.87 -2.28 -2.42
N VAL A 100 -16.41 -3.16 -3.31
CA VAL A 100 -14.98 -3.37 -3.60
C VAL A 100 -14.29 -2.05 -3.96
N LEU A 101 -14.86 -1.27 -4.88
CA LEU A 101 -14.27 -0.01 -5.35
C LEU A 101 -14.29 1.10 -4.31
N ASN A 102 -15.25 1.10 -3.38
CA ASN A 102 -15.35 2.11 -2.32
C ASN A 102 -14.50 1.77 -1.09
N GLY A 103 -13.78 0.65 -1.09
CA GLY A 103 -13.02 0.21 0.08
C GLY A 103 -13.90 -0.19 1.27
N LYS A 104 -15.11 -0.67 0.99
CA LYS A 104 -16.09 -1.12 1.97
C LYS A 104 -16.28 -2.62 1.93
#